data_AF-A0A7C7KVT4-F1
#
_entry.id   AF-A0A7C7KVT4-F1
#
_cell.length_a   1.000
_cell.length_b   1.000
_cell.length_c   1.000
_cell.angle_alpha   90.00
_cell.angle_beta   90.00
_cell.angle_gamma   90.00
#
_symmetry.space_group_name_H-M   'P 1'
#
loop_
_entity.id
_entity.type
_entity.pdbx_description
1 polymer ?
#
loop_
_entity_poly.entity_id
_entity_poly.type
_entity_poly.pdbx_seq_one_letter_code
_entity_poly.pdbx_strand_id
1 'polypeptide(L)' 'MNLVSFLREFKQILVQIHWPSKKEVYEATIGVIFIIFVISLYFFIVDSILIKLLESLIYTG' A
#
# COMPACT_ATOMS: atom_id res chain seq x y z
N MET A 1 15.00 39.00 -0.16
CA MET A 1 14.65 37.57 -0.36
C MET A 1 13.20 37.52 -0.84
N ASN A 2 12.96 37.36 -2.14
CA ASN A 2 11.62 37.45 -2.72
C ASN A 2 10.96 36.05 -2.76
N LEU A 3 9.77 35.91 -2.18
CA LEU A 3 9.04 34.63 -2.14
C LEU A 3 8.73 34.09 -3.55
N VAL A 4 8.51 35.02 -4.50
CA VAL A 4 8.20 34.72 -5.90
C VAL A 4 9.39 34.06 -6.61
N SER A 5 10.63 34.47 -6.32
CA SER A 5 11.82 33.86 -6.93
C SER A 5 12.08 32.46 -6.37
N PHE A 6 11.83 32.24 -5.07
CA PHE A 6 11.93 30.94 -4.43
C PHE A 6 10.96 29.90 -5.04
N LEU A 7 9.69 30.27 -5.26
CA LEU A 7 8.72 29.37 -5.91
C LEU A 7 9.10 29.05 -7.36
N ARG A 8 9.72 30.00 -8.06
CA ARG A 8 10.19 29.78 -9.44
C ARG A 8 11.35 28.78 -9.49
N GLU A 9 12.30 28.91 -8.58
CA GLU A 9 13.41 27.95 -8.42
C GLU A 9 12.90 26.56 -8.01
N PHE A 10 11.94 26.50 -7.09
CA PHE A 10 11.34 25.23 -6.66
C PHE A 10 10.60 24.53 -7.79
N LYS A 11 9.86 25.27 -8.63
CA LYS A 11 9.22 24.73 -9.83
C LYS A 11 10.24 24.17 -10.83
N GLN A 12 11.39 24.80 -10.99
CA GLN A 12 12.46 24.29 -11.86
C GLN A 12 13.03 22.95 -11.35
N ILE A 13 13.17 22.80 -10.02
CA ILE A 13 13.57 21.54 -9.38
C ILE A 13 12.51 20.45 -9.58
N LEU A 14 11.23 20.80 -9.40
CA LEU A 14 10.12 19.85 -9.57
C LEU A 14 9.96 19.32 -11.00
N VAL A 15 10.52 20.01 -12.01
CA VAL A 15 10.51 19.55 -13.41
C VAL A 15 11.68 18.60 -13.71
N GLN A 16 12.79 18.70 -12.97
CA GLN A 16 13.93 17.78 -13.11
C GLN A 16 13.68 16.40 -12.50
N ILE A 17 12.77 16.30 -11.53
CA ILE A 17 12.40 15.01 -10.96
C ILE A 17 11.50 14.25 -11.93
N HIS A 18 11.83 12.98 -12.14
CA HIS A 18 11.05 12.08 -12.98
C HIS A 18 9.73 11.77 -12.28
N TRP A 19 8.65 12.49 -12.64
CA TRP A 19 7.32 12.18 -12.14
C TRP A 19 6.78 10.96 -12.85
N PRO A 20 6.22 9.99 -12.11
CA PRO A 20 5.64 8.82 -12.72
C PRO A 20 4.52 9.22 -13.67
N SER A 21 4.45 8.56 -14.80
CA SER A 21 3.37 8.79 -15.76
C SER A 21 2.05 8.27 -15.17
N LYS A 22 0.92 8.77 -15.67
CA LYS A 22 -0.41 8.28 -15.23
C LYS A 22 -0.51 6.75 -15.34
N LYS A 23 0.10 6.16 -16.38
CA LYS A 23 0.10 4.70 -16.61
C LYS A 23 0.84 3.95 -15.51
N GLU A 24 2.03 4.40 -15.14
CA GLU A 24 2.83 3.78 -14.07
C GLU A 24 2.11 3.82 -12.72
N VAL A 25 1.40 4.91 -12.43
CA VAL A 25 0.59 5.03 -11.21
C VAL A 25 -0.55 4.01 -11.20
N TYR A 26 -1.25 3.84 -12.33
CA TYR A 26 -2.32 2.83 -12.43
C TYR A 26 -1.78 1.41 -12.30
N GLU A 27 -0.66 1.08 -12.96
CA GLU A 27 -0.01 -0.23 -12.87
C GLU A 27 0.45 -0.53 -11.44
N ALA A 28 1.10 0.43 -10.78
CA ALA A 28 1.50 0.31 -9.38
C ALA A 28 0.28 0.13 -8.45
N THR A 29 -0.80 0.87 -8.67
CA THR A 29 -2.02 0.77 -7.84
C THR A 29 -2.68 -0.61 -7.98
N ILE A 30 -2.78 -1.13 -9.20
CA ILE A 30 -3.33 -2.47 -9.46
C ILE A 30 -2.44 -3.53 -8.79
N GLY A 31 -1.13 -3.40 -8.89
CA GLY A 31 -0.18 -4.30 -8.22
C GLY A 31 -0.37 -4.32 -6.70
N VAL A 32 -0.51 -3.14 -6.07
CA VAL A 32 -0.74 -3.04 -4.62
C VAL A 32 -2.08 -3.65 -4.22
N ILE A 33 -3.15 -3.42 -5.00
CA ILE A 33 -4.46 -4.04 -4.74
C ILE A 33 -4.37 -5.56 -4.77
N PHE A 34 -3.67 -6.12 -5.75
CA PHE A 34 -3.46 -7.56 -5.86
C PHE A 34 -2.71 -8.13 -4.66
N ILE A 35 -1.63 -7.48 -4.24
CA ILE A 35 -0.83 -7.90 -3.08
C ILE A 35 -1.68 -7.85 -1.80
N ILE A 36 -2.44 -6.78 -1.58
CA ILE A 36 -3.33 -6.63 -0.42
C ILE A 36 -4.39 -7.75 -0.42
N PHE A 37 -4.94 -8.09 -1.59
CA PHE A 37 -5.91 -9.17 -1.72
C PHE A 37 -5.31 -10.53 -1.31
N VAL A 38 -4.11 -10.86 -1.78
CA VAL A 38 -3.42 -12.10 -1.43
C VAL A 38 -3.09 -12.16 0.06
N ILE A 39 -2.58 -11.07 0.64
CA ILE A 39 -2.25 -10.99 2.08
C ILE A 39 -3.53 -11.14 2.93
N SER A 40 -4.61 -10.47 2.55
CA SER A 40 -5.89 -10.56 3.25
C SER A 40 -6.44 -11.98 3.22
N LEU A 41 -6.33 -12.67 2.09
CA LEU A 41 -6.73 -14.06 1.96
C LEU A 41 -5.89 -14.99 2.86
N TYR A 42 -4.59 -14.76 2.92
CA TYR A 42 -3.69 -15.51 3.82
C TYR A 42 -4.09 -15.33 5.28
N PHE A 43 -4.29 -14.09 5.74
CA PHE A 43 -4.74 -13.84 7.11
C PHE A 43 -6.09 -14.48 7.41
N PHE A 44 -7.05 -14.36 6.49
CA PHE A 44 -8.36 -15.02 6.66
C PHE A 44 -8.24 -16.53 6.90
N ILE A 45 -7.38 -17.21 6.12
CA ILE A 45 -7.16 -18.66 6.28
C ILE A 45 -6.51 -18.97 7.62
N VAL A 46 -5.44 -18.25 7.96
CA VAL A 46 -4.69 -18.46 9.21
C VAL A 46 -5.58 -18.22 10.43
N ASP A 47 -6.31 -17.11 10.45
CA ASP A 47 -7.21 -16.75 11.56
C ASP A 47 -8.33 -17.77 11.70
N SER A 48 -8.90 -18.24 10.58
CA SER A 48 -9.94 -19.27 10.59
C SER A 48 -9.44 -20.60 11.18
N ILE A 49 -8.20 -20.99 10.89
CA ILE A 49 -7.59 -22.20 11.45
C ILE A 49 -7.32 -22.00 12.94
N LEU A 50 -6.74 -20.87 13.33
CA LEU A 50 -6.45 -20.56 14.72
C LEU A 50 -7.71 -20.55 15.59
N ILE A 51 -8.80 -19.94 15.11
CA ILE A 51 -10.09 -19.92 15.81
C ILE A 51 -10.59 -21.36 16.05
N LYS A 52 -10.59 -22.21 15.02
CA LYS A 52 -11.02 -23.60 15.15
C LYS A 52 -10.16 -24.40 16.14
N LEU A 53 -8.86 -24.17 16.15
CA LEU A 53 -7.94 -24.80 17.11
C LEU A 53 -8.22 -24.33 18.53
N LEU A 54 -8.43 -23.03 18.73
CA LEU A 54 -8.80 -22.43 20.00
C LEU A 54 -10.14 -22.97 20.52
N GLU A 55 -11.17 -23.03 19.68
CA GLU A 55 -12.48 -23.60 20.02
C GLU A 55 -12.34 -25.07 20.45
N SER A 56 -11.56 -25.86 19.72
CA SER A 56 -11.30 -27.26 20.08
C SER A 56 -10.62 -27.40 21.43
N LEU A 57 -9.67 -26.52 21.76
CA LEU A 57 -8.96 -26.55 23.05
C LEU A 57 -9.87 -26.14 24.20
N ILE A 58 -10.68 -25.08 24.02
CA ILE A 58 -11.59 -24.58 25.04
C ILE A 58 -12.75 -25.54 25.30
N TYR A 59 -13.30 -26.17 24.26
CA TYR A 59 -14.40 -27.13 24.39
C TYR A 59 -13.99 -28.47 25.00
N THR A 60 -12.70 -28.83 24.93
CA THR A 60 -12.17 -30.09 25.48
C THR A 60 -11.83 -30.00 26.98
N GLY A 61 -11.91 -28.80 27.59
CA GLY A 61 -11.63 -28.55 29.01
C GLY A 61 -12.86 -28.50 29.91
#